data_AF-A0A2Z6SBI2-F1
#
_entry.id   AF-A0A2Z6SBI2-F1
#
_cell.length_a   1.000
_cell.length_b   1.000
_cell.length_c   1.000
_cell.angle_alpha   90.00
_cell.angle_beta   90.00
_cell.angle_gamma   90.00
#
_symmetry.space_group_name_H-M   'P 1'
#
loop_
_entity.id
_entity.type
_entity.pdbx_description
1 polymer ?
#
loop_
_entity_poly.entity_id
_entity_poly.type
_entity_poly.pdbx_seq_one_letter_code
_entity_poly.pdbx_strand_id
1 'polypeptide(L)'
;MHVNSVTRPLINTTKRIQASKNISPYERDKVQEICEEINLLKRETIEFNNNNQDKINVYNKIQKEELNAIQLYHFERIQKNKQVANRETILTKKELSKLSDQEQSFYKRHDQLVTNLKSKSSESLYTYNKLHTPKTPFVIVRVIENIEEVMTKNGIIEFLKGSQTIVREDDPAIANLIRLGHLKKVDQ
;
A
#
# COMPACT_ATOMS: atom_id res chain seq x y z
N MET A 1 -21.38 11.22 28.37
CA MET A 1 -21.32 10.89 26.93
C MET A 1 -19.87 10.97 26.48
N HIS A 2 -19.10 9.88 26.59
CA HIS A 2 -17.78 9.81 25.96
C HIS A 2 -18.04 9.39 24.51
N VAL A 3 -18.22 10.39 23.64
CA VAL A 3 -18.42 10.16 22.21
C VAL A 3 -17.11 10.51 21.54
N ASN A 4 -16.35 9.46 21.22
CA ASN A 4 -15.07 9.48 20.51
C ASN A 4 -15.17 10.30 19.21
N SER A 5 -14.94 11.60 19.31
CA SER A 5 -15.11 12.50 18.17
C SER A 5 -14.08 12.19 17.07
N VAL A 6 -12.89 11.68 17.46
CA VAL A 6 -11.73 11.50 16.57
C VAL A 6 -11.49 10.05 16.15
N THR A 7 -11.88 9.07 16.98
CA THR A 7 -11.77 7.64 16.65
C THR A 7 -12.60 7.27 15.42
N ARG A 8 -13.83 7.79 15.31
CA ARG A 8 -14.69 7.56 14.14
C ARG A 8 -14.09 8.11 12.84
N PRO A 9 -13.64 9.39 12.79
CA PRO A 9 -12.86 9.91 11.67
C PRO A 9 -11.64 9.06 11.32
N LEU A 10 -10.87 8.58 12.31
CA LEU A 10 -9.70 7.74 12.05
C LEU A 10 -10.10 6.43 11.36
N ILE A 11 -11.15 5.76 11.85
CA ILE A 11 -11.69 4.54 11.23
C ILE A 11 -12.17 4.82 9.79
N ASN A 12 -12.81 5.96 9.54
CA ASN A 12 -13.21 6.34 8.19
C ASN A 12 -12.01 6.60 7.27
N THR A 13 -10.93 7.20 7.78
CA THR A 13 -9.66 7.28 7.05
C THR A 13 -9.11 5.88 6.76
N THR A 14 -9.15 4.95 7.71
CA THR A 14 -8.70 3.56 7.52
C THR A 14 -9.47 2.86 6.39
N LYS A 15 -10.80 2.99 6.36
CA LYS A 15 -11.63 2.45 5.26
C LYS A 15 -11.25 3.05 3.91
N ARG A 16 -10.94 4.35 3.86
CA ARG A 16 -10.46 5.03 2.65
C ARG A 16 -9.08 4.52 2.21
N ILE A 17 -8.19 4.23 3.16
CA ILE A 17 -6.87 3.65 2.88
C ILE A 17 -7.02 2.26 2.22
N GLN A 18 -7.91 1.42 2.75
CA GLN A 18 -8.19 0.10 2.17
C GLN A 18 -8.65 0.22 0.71
N ALA A 19 -9.63 1.08 0.43
CA ALA A 19 -10.21 1.25 -0.91
C ALA A 19 -9.29 1.97 -1.91
N SER A 20 -8.44 2.89 -1.44
CA SER A 20 -7.56 3.68 -2.29
C SER A 20 -6.41 2.85 -2.87
N LYS A 21 -5.98 3.15 -4.10
CA LYS A 21 -4.73 2.60 -4.68
C LYS A 21 -3.47 3.34 -4.23
N ASN A 22 -3.63 4.57 -3.74
CA ASN A 22 -2.56 5.52 -3.43
C ASN A 22 -2.36 5.66 -1.91
N ILE A 23 -1.13 6.00 -1.52
CA ILE A 23 -0.78 6.29 -0.12
C ILE A 23 -1.46 7.58 0.33
N SER A 24 -2.18 7.49 1.44
CA SER A 24 -2.82 8.64 2.10
C SER A 24 -1.86 9.27 3.13
N PRO A 25 -1.97 10.58 3.41
CA PRO A 25 -1.18 11.24 4.44
C PRO A 25 -1.32 10.58 5.81
N TYR A 26 -0.24 10.58 6.60
CA TYR A 26 -0.27 10.11 7.97
C TYR A 26 -1.01 11.12 8.87
N GLU A 27 -2.09 10.67 9.49
CA GLU A 27 -2.94 11.45 10.39
C GLU A 27 -2.30 11.58 11.79
N ARG A 28 -1.18 12.30 11.90
CA ARG A 28 -0.42 12.45 13.15
C ARG A 28 -1.29 13.00 14.27
N ASP A 29 -2.02 14.07 14.00
CA ASP A 29 -2.79 14.81 15.00
C ASP A 29 -3.87 13.93 15.62
N LYS A 30 -4.60 13.17 14.79
CA LYS A 30 -5.66 12.25 15.26
C LYS A 30 -5.09 11.11 16.10
N VAL A 31 -3.94 10.55 15.72
CA VAL A 31 -3.30 9.48 16.49
C VAL A 31 -2.79 10.02 17.82
N GLN A 32 -2.22 11.22 17.83
CA GLN A 32 -1.73 11.87 19.04
C GLN A 32 -2.87 12.16 20.01
N GLU A 33 -3.98 12.73 19.54
CA GLU A 33 -5.15 13.04 20.37
C GLU A 33 -5.72 11.80 21.05
N ILE A 34 -5.88 10.69 20.32
CA ILE A 34 -6.35 9.42 20.91
C ILE A 34 -5.32 8.86 21.90
N CYS A 35 -4.02 8.99 21.63
CA CYS A 35 -2.98 8.57 22.58
C CYS A 35 -3.01 9.40 23.88
N GLU A 36 -3.27 10.70 23.78
CA GLU A 36 -3.43 11.59 24.94
C GLU A 36 -4.68 11.21 25.75
N GLU A 37 -5.80 10.94 25.08
CA GLU A 37 -7.05 10.45 25.69
C GLU A 37 -6.84 9.13 26.44
N ILE A 38 -6.22 8.14 25.80
CA ILE A 38 -5.85 6.86 26.45
C ILE A 38 -4.99 7.11 27.69
N ASN A 39 -4.01 8.02 27.62
CA ASN A 39 -3.12 8.30 28.74
C ASN A 39 -3.79 9.08 29.88
N LEU A 40 -4.80 9.89 29.58
CA LEU A 40 -5.64 10.54 30.59
C LEU A 40 -6.52 9.50 31.29
N LEU A 41 -7.23 8.67 30.52
CA LEU A 41 -8.07 7.60 31.05
C LEU A 41 -7.26 6.60 31.90
N LYS A 42 -6.03 6.28 31.51
CA LYS A 42 -5.13 5.43 32.32
C LYS A 42 -4.81 6.06 33.67
N ARG A 43 -4.50 7.36 33.71
CA ARG A 43 -4.21 8.08 34.96
C ARG A 43 -5.42 8.09 35.88
N GLU A 44 -6.59 8.43 35.35
CA GLU A 44 -7.84 8.38 36.12
C GLU A 44 -8.13 6.98 36.64
N THR A 45 -7.88 5.94 35.84
CA THR A 45 -8.10 4.54 36.25
C THR A 45 -7.21 4.14 37.45
N ILE A 46 -5.97 4.65 37.51
CA ILE A 46 -5.04 4.39 38.63
C ILE A 46 -5.49 5.09 39.91
N GLU A 47 -6.11 6.27 39.81
CA GLU A 47 -6.60 7.05 40.96
C GLU A 47 -7.88 6.47 41.58
N PHE A 48 -8.65 5.65 40.85
CA PHE A 48 -9.86 5.03 41.38
C PHE A 48 -9.56 3.83 42.30
N ASN A 49 -10.13 3.88 43.51
CA ASN A 49 -10.07 2.78 44.49
C ASN A 49 -11.09 1.66 44.16
N ASN A 50 -10.91 0.44 44.70
CA ASN A 50 -11.69 -0.79 44.40
C ASN A 50 -13.24 -0.65 44.50
N ASN A 51 -13.75 0.37 45.19
CA ASN A 51 -15.19 0.65 45.31
C ASN A 51 -15.83 1.20 44.00
N ASN A 52 -15.03 1.56 42.99
CA ASN A 52 -15.50 2.11 41.71
C ASN A 52 -15.30 1.13 40.53
N GLN A 53 -15.41 -0.17 40.78
CA GLN A 53 -15.13 -1.22 39.79
C GLN A 53 -15.86 -1.03 38.46
N ASP A 54 -17.12 -0.58 38.48
CA ASP A 54 -17.90 -0.36 37.26
C ASP A 54 -17.34 0.77 36.38
N LYS A 55 -16.85 1.86 36.99
CA LYS A 55 -16.22 2.97 36.26
C LYS A 55 -14.89 2.55 35.65
N ILE A 56 -14.08 1.81 36.42
CA ILE A 56 -12.82 1.23 35.95
C ILE A 56 -13.07 0.32 34.74
N ASN A 57 -14.11 -0.53 34.79
CA ASN A 57 -14.47 -1.41 33.69
C ASN A 57 -14.88 -0.62 32.42
N VAL A 58 -15.65 0.45 32.57
CA VAL A 58 -16.03 1.34 31.45
C VAL A 58 -14.80 1.99 30.83
N TYR A 59 -13.89 2.55 31.64
CA TYR A 59 -12.68 3.21 31.15
C TYR A 59 -11.74 2.24 30.44
N ASN A 60 -11.54 1.05 31.02
CA ASN A 60 -10.76 0.00 30.38
C ASN A 60 -11.34 -0.42 29.04
N LYS A 61 -12.68 -0.47 28.92
CA LYS A 61 -13.35 -0.76 27.66
C LYS A 61 -13.08 0.32 26.61
N ILE A 62 -13.18 1.60 26.98
CA ILE A 62 -12.94 2.74 26.07
C ILE A 62 -11.49 2.75 25.60
N GLN A 63 -10.53 2.64 26.52
CA GLN A 63 -9.10 2.57 26.19
C GLN A 63 -8.80 1.42 25.22
N LYS A 64 -9.43 0.26 25.43
CA LYS A 64 -9.27 -0.90 24.54
C LYS A 64 -9.85 -0.63 23.15
N GLU A 65 -11.02 -0.01 23.06
CA GLU A 65 -11.64 0.35 21.78
C GLU A 65 -10.77 1.34 20.99
N GLU A 66 -10.23 2.35 21.65
CA GLU A 66 -9.33 3.35 21.06
C GLU A 66 -7.99 2.76 20.62
N LEU A 67 -7.39 1.93 21.46
CA LEU A 67 -6.17 1.21 21.12
C LEU A 67 -6.38 0.33 19.88
N ASN A 68 -7.50 -0.39 19.81
CA ASN A 68 -7.84 -1.22 18.65
C ASN A 68 -7.99 -0.38 17.38
N ALA A 69 -8.57 0.82 17.47
CA ALA A 69 -8.71 1.71 16.33
C ALA A 69 -7.35 2.21 15.79
N ILE A 70 -6.44 2.61 16.69
CA ILE A 70 -5.06 2.99 16.33
C ILE A 70 -4.33 1.80 15.68
N GLN A 71 -4.42 0.61 16.29
CA GLN A 71 -3.77 -0.59 15.78
C GLN A 71 -4.27 -0.95 14.38
N LEU A 72 -5.60 -0.92 14.17
CA LEU A 72 -6.20 -1.18 12.86
C LEU A 72 -5.71 -0.18 11.81
N TYR A 73 -5.67 1.12 12.15
CA TYR A 73 -5.15 2.16 11.27
C TYR A 73 -3.70 1.91 10.86
N HIS A 74 -2.80 1.64 11.82
CA HIS A 74 -1.40 1.35 11.52
C HIS A 74 -1.23 0.05 10.73
N PHE A 75 -1.99 -0.99 11.07
CA PHE A 75 -1.96 -2.26 10.36
C PHE A 75 -2.27 -2.05 8.87
N GLU A 76 -3.37 -1.37 8.55
CA GLU A 76 -3.76 -1.11 7.16
C GLU A 76 -2.76 -0.25 6.40
N ARG A 77 -2.15 0.73 7.08
CA ARG A 77 -1.07 1.53 6.48
C ARG A 77 0.16 0.71 6.17
N ILE A 78 0.57 -0.17 7.08
CA ILE A 78 1.69 -1.10 6.84
C ILE A 78 1.37 -2.03 5.67
N GLN A 79 0.15 -2.58 5.60
CA GLN A 79 -0.26 -3.41 4.46
C GLN A 79 -0.21 -2.63 3.15
N LYS A 80 -0.67 -1.39 3.13
CA LYS A 80 -0.57 -0.53 1.95
C LYS A 80 0.89 -0.24 1.59
N ASN A 81 1.75 0.06 2.56
CA ASN A 81 3.17 0.29 2.33
C ASN A 81 3.86 -0.95 1.76
N LYS A 82 3.52 -2.16 2.24
CA LYS A 82 3.99 -3.42 1.66
C LYS A 82 3.52 -3.60 0.21
N GLN A 83 2.24 -3.34 -0.06
CA GLN A 83 1.71 -3.39 -1.43
C GLN A 83 2.42 -2.43 -2.36
N VAL A 84 2.84 -1.25 -1.86
CA VAL A 84 3.55 -0.24 -2.64
C VAL A 84 5.05 -0.49 -2.72
N ALA A 85 5.68 -1.17 -1.76
CA ALA A 85 7.08 -1.63 -1.85
C ALA A 85 7.21 -2.87 -2.75
N ASN A 86 6.15 -3.69 -2.81
CA ASN A 86 5.92 -4.63 -3.90
C ASN A 86 5.43 -3.88 -5.17
N ARG A 87 5.68 -2.57 -5.23
CA ARG A 87 5.94 -1.60 -6.33
C ARG A 87 7.30 -1.74 -7.01
N GLU A 88 7.46 -1.98 -8.32
CA GLU A 88 8.78 -1.85 -8.99
C GLU A 88 9.10 -0.37 -9.17
N THR A 89 8.09 0.48 -8.98
CA THR A 89 8.19 1.92 -8.85
C THR A 89 8.62 2.29 -7.43
N ILE A 90 9.82 2.85 -7.31
CA ILE A 90 10.27 3.51 -6.09
C ILE A 90 9.36 4.71 -5.82
N LEU A 91 8.94 4.88 -4.56
CA LEU A 91 8.13 6.03 -4.14
C LEU A 91 8.81 7.36 -4.44
N THR A 92 8.05 8.30 -4.98
CA THR A 92 8.53 9.68 -5.16
C THR A 92 8.75 10.37 -3.81
N LYS A 93 9.61 11.41 -3.78
CA LYS A 93 9.84 12.21 -2.55
C LYS A 93 8.54 12.76 -1.95
N LYS A 94 7.57 13.13 -2.79
CA LYS A 94 6.23 13.61 -2.40
C LYS A 94 5.36 12.53 -1.76
N GLU A 95 5.56 11.27 -2.12
CA GLU A 95 4.83 10.15 -1.52
C GLU A 95 5.49 9.71 -0.21
N LEU A 96 6.83 9.72 -0.15
CA LEU A 96 7.57 9.49 1.09
C LEU A 96 7.20 10.50 2.18
N SER A 97 6.98 11.77 1.83
CA SER A 97 6.56 12.80 2.79
C SER A 97 5.15 12.59 3.37
N LYS A 98 4.34 11.68 2.80
CA LYS A 98 3.03 11.31 3.35
C LYS A 98 3.13 10.22 4.43
N LEU A 99 4.28 9.59 4.57
CA LEU A 99 4.54 8.53 5.55
C LEU A 99 5.14 9.12 6.83
N SER A 100 4.85 8.49 7.96
CA SER A 100 5.55 8.79 9.21
C SER A 100 7.03 8.37 9.12
N ASP A 101 7.90 8.92 9.97
CA ASP A 101 9.33 8.61 9.97
C ASP A 101 9.59 7.10 10.22
N GLN A 102 8.78 6.50 11.08
CA GLN A 102 8.79 5.06 11.36
C GLN A 102 8.34 4.26 10.13
N GLU A 103 7.29 4.71 9.43
CA GLU A 103 6.82 4.08 8.21
C GLU A 103 7.83 4.18 7.06
N GLN A 104 8.53 5.30 6.93
CA GLN A 104 9.61 5.47 5.95
C GLN A 104 10.76 4.51 6.23
N SER A 105 11.15 4.37 7.50
CA SER A 105 12.20 3.43 7.92
C SER A 105 11.78 1.97 7.71
N PHE A 106 10.50 1.65 7.91
CA PHE A 106 9.93 0.35 7.58
C PHE A 106 9.94 0.09 6.07
N TYR A 107 9.46 1.06 5.26
CA TYR A 107 9.43 0.95 3.81
C TYR A 107 10.82 0.68 3.22
N LYS A 108 11.84 1.46 3.62
CA LYS A 108 13.22 1.29 3.15
C LYS A 108 13.76 -0.11 3.45
N ARG A 109 13.55 -0.62 4.67
CA ARG A 109 13.97 -1.98 5.06
C ARG A 109 13.24 -3.05 4.26
N HIS A 110 11.93 -2.88 4.04
CA HIS A 110 11.14 -3.82 3.27
C HIS A 110 11.53 -3.83 1.78
N ASP A 111 11.75 -2.67 1.19
CA ASP A 111 12.20 -2.50 -0.19
C ASP A 111 13.58 -3.14 -0.43
N GLN A 112 14.52 -2.95 0.50
CA GLN A 112 15.80 -3.65 0.50
C GLN A 112 15.63 -5.17 0.61
N LEU A 113 14.74 -5.65 1.48
CA LEU A 113 14.45 -7.07 1.63
C LEU A 113 13.90 -7.66 0.32
N VAL A 114 12.94 -6.97 -0.31
CA VAL A 114 12.37 -7.38 -1.60
C VAL A 114 13.45 -7.40 -2.68
N THR A 115 14.32 -6.39 -2.74
CA THR A 115 15.44 -6.34 -3.69
C THR A 115 16.44 -7.46 -3.47
N ASN A 116 16.76 -7.79 -2.22
CA ASN A 116 17.64 -8.91 -1.86
C ASN A 116 17.01 -10.28 -2.19
N LEU A 117 15.68 -10.39 -2.10
CA LEU A 117 14.98 -11.61 -2.54
C LEU A 117 15.04 -11.73 -4.07
N LYS A 118 14.86 -10.61 -4.79
CA LYS A 118 14.96 -10.57 -6.26
C LYS A 118 16.34 -10.99 -6.76
N SER A 119 17.41 -10.48 -6.14
CA SER A 119 18.78 -10.82 -6.55
C SER A 119 19.13 -12.29 -6.29
N LYS A 120 18.46 -12.95 -5.34
CA LYS A 120 18.64 -14.38 -5.05
C LYS A 120 17.75 -15.29 -5.91
N SER A 121 16.61 -14.79 -6.38
CA SER A 121 15.71 -15.57 -7.24
C SER A 121 16.26 -15.68 -8.66
N SER A 122 16.06 -16.83 -9.30
CA SER A 122 16.36 -17.02 -10.72
C SER A 122 15.59 -16.02 -11.57
N GLU A 123 16.22 -15.50 -12.62
CA GLU A 123 15.68 -14.46 -13.52
C GLU A 123 14.36 -14.85 -14.21
N SER A 124 14.00 -16.14 -14.19
CA SER A 124 12.76 -16.69 -14.71
C SER A 124 11.54 -16.53 -13.79
N LEU A 125 11.72 -16.15 -12.52
CA LEU A 125 10.62 -16.03 -11.55
C LEU A 125 10.08 -14.59 -11.48
N TYR A 126 8.98 -14.35 -12.21
CA TYR A 126 8.21 -13.11 -12.11
C TYR A 126 7.40 -13.06 -10.82
N THR A 127 7.97 -12.51 -9.76
CA THR A 127 7.33 -12.40 -8.43
C THR A 127 6.41 -11.19 -8.27
N TYR A 128 6.42 -10.30 -9.25
CA TYR A 128 5.96 -8.93 -9.07
C TYR A 128 4.58 -8.64 -9.69
N ASN A 129 4.22 -9.37 -10.74
CA ASN A 129 2.96 -9.13 -11.44
C ASN A 129 1.80 -9.83 -10.74
N LYS A 130 0.62 -9.21 -10.85
CA LYS A 130 -0.62 -9.87 -10.48
C LYS A 130 -0.70 -11.15 -11.30
N LEU A 131 -0.56 -12.29 -10.61
CA LEU A 131 -0.63 -13.62 -11.20
C LEU A 131 -1.99 -13.73 -11.88
N HIS A 132 -1.98 -13.70 -13.20
CA HIS A 132 -3.13 -14.02 -14.04
C HIS A 132 -2.73 -15.24 -14.83
N THR A 133 -3.62 -16.23 -14.88
CA THR A 133 -3.42 -17.37 -15.76
C THR A 133 -3.44 -16.85 -17.20
N PRO A 134 -2.39 -17.06 -18.00
CA PRO A 134 -2.40 -16.65 -19.39
C PRO A 134 -3.49 -17.45 -20.11
N LYS A 135 -4.44 -16.74 -20.74
CA LYS A 135 -5.50 -17.38 -21.53
C LYS A 135 -5.01 -17.72 -22.93
N THR A 136 -4.14 -16.87 -23.47
CA THR A 136 -3.54 -17.00 -24.80
C THR A 136 -2.06 -16.62 -24.73
N PRO A 137 -1.18 -17.31 -25.48
CA PRO A 137 0.25 -16.99 -25.46
C PRO A 137 0.58 -15.62 -26.09
N PHE A 138 -0.32 -15.11 -26.92
CA PHE A 138 -0.20 -13.81 -27.58
C PHE A 138 -1.38 -12.91 -27.23
N VAL A 139 -1.10 -11.61 -27.17
CA VAL A 139 -2.07 -10.55 -26.87
C VAL A 139 -1.84 -9.40 -27.86
N ILE A 140 -2.92 -8.76 -28.30
CA ILE A 140 -2.86 -7.54 -29.10
C ILE A 140 -2.74 -6.36 -28.14
N VAL A 141 -1.69 -5.56 -28.30
CA VAL A 141 -1.47 -4.34 -27.52
C VAL A 141 -1.60 -3.11 -28.42
N ARG A 142 -2.28 -2.09 -27.94
CA ARG A 142 -2.34 -0.76 -28.55
C ARG A 142 -1.32 0.14 -27.89
N VAL A 143 -0.54 0.83 -28.72
CA VAL A 143 0.49 1.77 -28.28
C VAL A 143 -0.13 3.13 -27.96
N ILE A 144 0.07 3.62 -26.74
CA ILE A 144 -0.44 4.92 -26.27
C ILE A 144 0.58 6.04 -26.53
N GLU A 145 1.87 5.72 -26.41
CA GLU A 145 2.99 6.66 -26.54
C GLU A 145 4.09 6.07 -27.44
N ASN A 146 4.80 6.93 -28.18
CA ASN A 146 5.92 6.48 -29.00
C ASN A 146 7.02 5.92 -28.09
N ILE A 147 7.43 4.69 -28.36
CA ILE A 147 8.63 4.08 -27.77
C ILE A 147 9.46 3.61 -28.94
N GLU A 148 10.73 3.98 -28.95
CA GLU A 148 11.70 3.61 -29.97
C GLU A 148 11.96 2.10 -29.92
N GLU A 149 13.17 1.67 -29.61
CA GLU A 149 13.55 0.26 -29.67
C GLU A 149 13.36 -0.42 -28.31
N VAL A 150 12.44 -1.39 -28.26
CA VAL A 150 12.28 -2.27 -27.11
C VAL A 150 12.86 -3.64 -27.42
N MET A 151 13.84 -4.05 -26.62
CA MET A 151 14.39 -5.40 -26.69
C MET A 151 13.43 -6.38 -26.00
N THR A 152 12.77 -7.20 -26.81
CA THR A 152 11.94 -8.33 -26.35
C THR A 152 12.73 -9.63 -26.47
N LYS A 153 12.22 -10.72 -25.87
CA LYS A 153 12.81 -12.06 -26.00
C LYS A 153 12.89 -12.54 -27.46
N ASN A 154 12.03 -12.00 -28.33
CA ASN A 154 11.93 -12.40 -29.74
C ASN A 154 12.60 -11.40 -30.70
N GLY A 155 13.25 -10.36 -30.19
CA GLY A 155 13.94 -9.35 -31.00
C GLY A 155 13.57 -7.91 -30.64
N ILE A 156 14.03 -6.98 -31.46
CA ILE A 156 13.79 -5.54 -31.30
C ILE A 156 12.47 -5.18 -31.97
N ILE A 157 11.59 -4.52 -31.24
CA ILE A 157 10.29 -4.03 -31.74
C ILE A 157 10.24 -2.52 -31.54
N GLU A 158 9.85 -1.81 -32.60
CA GLU A 158 9.56 -0.38 -32.55
C GLU A 158 8.06 -0.14 -32.31
N PHE A 159 7.71 0.70 -31.33
CA PHE A 159 6.31 0.98 -30.98
C PHE A 159 5.91 2.41 -31.35
N LEU A 160 5.23 2.53 -32.49
CA LEU A 160 4.64 3.79 -32.94
C LEU A 160 3.28 4.03 -32.28
N LYS A 161 3.06 5.25 -31.77
CA LYS A 161 1.83 5.69 -31.12
C LYS A 161 0.62 5.47 -32.02
N GLY A 162 -0.42 4.85 -31.45
CA GLY A 162 -1.67 4.56 -32.15
C GLY A 162 -1.66 3.26 -32.97
N SER A 163 -0.51 2.61 -33.14
CA SER A 163 -0.42 1.29 -33.78
C SER A 163 -0.92 0.17 -32.85
N GLN A 164 -1.20 -0.99 -33.45
CA GLN A 164 -1.52 -2.22 -32.75
C GLN A 164 -0.51 -3.30 -33.16
N THR A 165 0.05 -3.99 -32.16
CA THR A 165 1.06 -5.01 -32.38
C THR A 165 0.69 -6.26 -31.60
N ILE A 166 0.97 -7.43 -32.18
CA ILE A 166 0.81 -8.73 -31.52
C ILE A 166 2.10 -9.02 -30.77
N VAL A 167 2.00 -9.22 -29.47
CA VAL A 167 3.14 -9.47 -28.58
C VAL A 167 2.88 -10.71 -27.73
N ARG A 168 3.94 -11.37 -27.27
CA ARG A 168 3.78 -12.45 -26.30
C ARG A 168 3.45 -11.90 -24.91
N GLU A 169 2.53 -12.56 -24.22
CA GLU A 169 2.13 -12.13 -22.87
C GLU A 169 3.20 -12.41 -21.81
N ASP A 170 4.06 -13.41 -22.05
CA ASP A 170 5.15 -13.84 -21.16
C ASP A 170 6.43 -12.99 -21.27
N ASP A 171 6.41 -11.97 -22.13
CA ASP A 171 7.56 -11.10 -22.30
C ASP A 171 7.61 -10.03 -21.18
N PRO A 172 8.72 -9.96 -20.43
CA PRO A 172 8.85 -9.03 -19.30
C PRO A 172 8.83 -7.56 -19.71
N ALA A 173 9.44 -7.23 -20.85
CA ALA A 173 9.51 -5.86 -21.33
C ALA A 173 8.10 -5.36 -21.65
N ILE A 174 7.31 -6.19 -22.33
CA ILE A 174 5.90 -5.90 -22.66
C ILE A 174 5.05 -5.76 -21.40
N ALA A 175 5.17 -6.70 -20.46
CA ALA A 175 4.43 -6.65 -19.20
C ALA A 175 4.73 -5.36 -18.40
N ASN A 176 6.00 -4.94 -18.38
CA ASN A 176 6.42 -3.69 -17.76
C ASN A 176 5.82 -2.46 -18.47
N LEU A 177 5.87 -2.41 -19.80
CA LEU A 177 5.32 -1.31 -20.59
C LEU A 177 3.80 -1.16 -20.45
N ILE A 178 3.07 -2.29 -20.37
CA ILE A 178 1.62 -2.28 -20.06
C ILE A 178 1.38 -1.70 -18.66
N ARG A 179 2.19 -2.08 -17.67
CA ARG A 179 2.05 -1.61 -16.29
C ARG A 179 2.35 -0.12 -16.14
N LEU A 180 3.36 0.38 -16.84
CA LEU A 180 3.70 1.81 -16.89
C LEU A 180 2.63 2.64 -17.62
N GLY A 181 1.80 1.99 -18.45
CA GLY A 181 0.69 2.62 -19.15
C GLY A 181 1.03 3.09 -20.57
N HIS A 182 2.19 2.72 -21.10
CA HIS A 182 2.54 3.02 -22.50
C HIS A 182 1.83 2.11 -23.50
N LEU A 183 1.48 0.89 -23.07
CA LEU A 183 0.74 -0.09 -23.85
C LEU A 183 -0.60 -0.41 -23.18
N LYS A 184 -1.64 -0.64 -23.98
CA LYS A 184 -2.96 -1.07 -23.50
C LYS A 184 -3.35 -2.38 -24.18
N LYS A 185 -3.70 -3.40 -23.39
CA LYS A 185 -4.28 -4.65 -23.94
C LYS A 185 -5.61 -4.31 -24.63
N VAL A 186 -5.74 -4.75 -25.88
CA VAL A 186 -7.00 -4.73 -26.61
C VAL A 186 -7.57 -6.13 -26.47
N ASP A 187 -8.49 -6.31 -25.53
CA ASP A 187 -9.22 -7.57 -25.41
C ASP A 187 -10.08 -7.73 -26.67
N GLN A 188 -10.04 -8.93 -27.28
CA GLN A 188 -11.04 -9.36 -28.26
C GLN A 188 -12.32 -9.78 -27.56
#